data_AF-J5VX57-F1
#
_entry.id   AF-J5VX57-F1
#
_cell.length_a   1.000
_cell.length_b   1.000
_cell.length_c   1.000
_cell.angle_alpha   90.00
_cell.angle_beta   90.00
_cell.angle_gamma   90.00
#
_symmetry.space_group_name_H-M   'P 1'
#
loop_
_entity.id
_entity.type
_entity.pdbx_description
1 polymer ?
#
loop_
_entity_poly.entity_id
_entity_poly.type
_entity_poly.pdbx_seq_one_letter_code
_entity_poly.pdbx_strand_id
1 'polypeptide(L)'
;MKLTLIRWNLPYKEFHKEHVCLARLDRYNKTRYSRRKKQEGLLELASREAHERQAVYFATILNDDGSPYCAMESNVGYFGLDFLQDNYADFLTFQYRSDSEHKGKLFLKAIFLFECYPGTTEKMRRTDFTYTHEGGCLSVILQGKEYDGTYEVIRTQHPTISAEELEKLWVDYPKFGEYDQLIRLDRIPQLARERILEYTDKEFPAFREYLQRDIDRYEQPTK
;
A
#
# COMPACT_ATOMS: atom_id res chain seq x y z
N MET A 1 14.36 -5.07 -6.43
CA MET A 1 13.75 -4.25 -5.36
C MET A 1 14.46 -4.48 -4.04
N LYS A 2 14.57 -3.44 -3.21
CA LYS A 2 15.17 -3.48 -1.88
C LYS A 2 14.19 -2.95 -0.83
N LEU A 3 14.18 -3.54 0.36
CA LEU A 3 13.39 -3.04 1.48
C LEU A 3 14.23 -2.12 2.38
N THR A 4 13.63 -1.04 2.86
CA THR A 4 14.13 -0.26 4.01
C THR A 4 13.03 -0.06 5.05
N LEU A 5 13.40 0.03 6.32
CA LEU A 5 12.48 0.36 7.43
C LEU A 5 12.32 1.87 7.62
N ILE A 6 13.05 2.65 6.82
CA ILE A 6 12.97 4.09 6.83
C ILE A 6 11.71 4.52 6.08
N ARG A 7 10.88 5.29 6.77
CA ARG A 7 9.65 5.84 6.22
C ARG A 7 9.94 6.92 5.17
N TRP A 8 9.28 6.83 4.02
CA TRP A 8 9.22 7.90 3.02
C TRP A 8 8.44 9.12 3.54
N ASN A 9 9.00 10.32 3.35
CA ASN A 9 8.41 11.59 3.77
C ASN A 9 7.86 12.34 2.54
N LEU A 10 6.63 11.99 2.15
CA LEU A 10 5.99 12.49 0.94
C LEU A 10 6.05 14.03 0.77
N PRO A 11 5.70 14.87 1.78
CA PRO A 11 5.74 16.33 1.64
C PRO A 11 7.13 16.91 1.31
N TYR A 12 8.19 16.24 1.74
CA TYR A 12 9.57 16.69 1.55
C TYR A 12 10.32 15.88 0.49
N LYS A 13 9.67 14.86 -0.10
CA LYS A 13 10.24 13.98 -1.14
C LYS A 13 11.61 13.40 -0.75
N GLU A 14 11.73 12.98 0.51
CA GLU A 14 12.96 12.41 1.05
C GLU A 14 12.67 11.28 2.05
N PHE A 15 13.69 10.50 2.39
CA PHE A 15 13.60 9.57 3.51
C PHE A 15 13.72 10.30 4.85
N HIS A 16 12.93 9.88 5.83
CA HIS A 16 13.18 10.30 7.20
C HIS A 16 14.57 9.83 7.68
N LYS A 17 15.15 10.55 8.65
CA LYS A 17 16.33 10.05 9.36
C LYS A 17 15.92 8.90 10.28
N GLU A 18 16.79 7.90 10.47
CA GLU A 18 16.50 6.72 11.30
C GLU A 18 15.99 7.08 12.71
N HIS A 19 16.64 8.04 13.38
CA HIS A 19 16.23 8.48 14.71
C HIS A 19 14.83 9.12 14.73
N VAL A 20 14.37 9.72 13.62
CA VAL A 20 13.02 10.27 13.48
C VAL A 20 12.01 9.13 13.36
N CYS A 21 12.32 8.10 12.55
CA CYS A 21 11.50 6.89 12.48
C CYS A 21 11.38 6.23 13.86
N LEU A 22 12.49 6.06 14.57
CA LEU A 22 12.51 5.44 15.89
C LEU A 22 11.69 6.24 16.93
N ALA A 23 11.82 7.57 16.94
CA ALA A 23 11.03 8.43 17.81
C ALA A 23 9.52 8.38 17.49
N ARG A 24 9.15 8.20 16.22
CA ARG A 24 7.76 7.96 15.81
C ARG A 24 7.27 6.61 16.33
N LEU A 25 8.03 5.54 16.16
CA LEU A 25 7.66 4.21 16.69
C LEU A 25 7.45 4.26 18.21
N ASP A 26 8.35 4.92 18.94
CA ASP A 26 8.19 5.15 20.39
C ASP A 26 6.88 5.85 20.74
N ARG A 27 6.49 6.88 19.98
CA ARG A 27 5.25 7.63 20.21
C ARG A 27 4.00 6.78 19.93
N TYR A 28 3.99 6.05 18.82
CA TYR A 28 2.86 5.23 18.41
C TYR A 28 2.70 4.02 19.33
N ASN A 29 3.78 3.28 19.57
CA ASN A 29 3.77 2.00 20.29
C ASN A 29 4.00 2.16 21.80
N LYS A 30 4.16 3.38 22.29
CA LYS A 30 4.45 3.69 23.71
C LYS A 30 5.73 3.02 24.23
N THR A 31 6.74 2.94 23.37
CA THR A 31 8.07 2.40 23.68
C THR A 31 9.10 3.52 23.89
N ARG A 32 10.36 3.16 24.14
CA ARG A 32 11.45 4.12 24.47
C ARG A 32 12.80 3.74 23.83
N TYR A 33 12.79 3.10 22.67
CA TYR A 33 14.02 2.69 21.96
C TYR A 33 14.90 3.89 21.61
N SER A 34 14.32 5.02 21.23
CA SER A 34 15.06 6.24 20.84
C SER A 34 15.92 6.82 21.97
N ARG A 35 15.66 6.44 23.22
CA ARG A 35 16.48 6.84 24.38
C ARG A 35 17.78 6.07 24.51
N ARG A 36 17.89 4.90 23.87
CA ARG A 36 19.09 4.05 23.84
C ARG A 36 20.07 4.60 22.81
N LYS A 37 20.68 5.77 23.09
CA LYS A 37 21.60 6.41 22.15
C LYS A 37 22.82 5.52 21.87
N LYS A 38 23.27 5.46 20.60
CA LYS A 38 24.49 4.76 20.12
C LYS A 38 24.43 3.23 19.96
N GLN A 39 23.24 2.63 19.84
CA GLN A 39 23.12 1.23 19.45
C GLN A 39 22.65 1.14 17.99
N GLU A 40 23.44 0.48 17.15
CA GLU A 40 23.06 0.16 15.77
C GLU A 40 21.92 -0.87 15.75
N GLY A 41 21.08 -0.83 14.70
CA GLY A 41 19.99 -1.80 14.51
C GLY A 41 18.74 -1.58 15.37
N LEU A 42 18.65 -0.46 16.12
CA LEU A 42 17.48 -0.20 16.96
C LEU A 42 16.18 -0.03 16.18
N LEU A 43 16.22 0.57 14.99
CA LEU A 43 15.04 0.69 14.15
C LEU A 43 14.55 -0.70 13.71
N GLU A 44 15.46 -1.60 13.35
CA GLU A 44 15.10 -2.96 12.97
C GLU A 44 14.47 -3.73 14.14
N LEU A 45 15.12 -3.70 15.31
CA LEU A 45 14.60 -4.32 16.52
C LEU A 45 13.19 -3.79 16.86
N ALA A 46 13.02 -2.47 16.89
CA ALA A 46 11.75 -1.84 17.21
C ALA A 46 10.65 -2.19 16.20
N SER A 47 11.00 -2.28 14.91
CA SER A 47 10.05 -2.61 13.84
C SER A 47 9.67 -4.09 13.86
N ARG A 48 10.63 -4.98 14.14
CA ARG A 48 10.39 -6.42 14.27
C ARG A 48 9.50 -6.74 15.48
N GLU A 49 9.81 -6.17 16.64
CA GLU A 49 8.96 -6.32 17.83
C GLU A 49 7.57 -5.69 17.63
N ALA A 50 7.49 -4.58 16.90
CA ALA A 50 6.19 -4.00 16.54
C ALA A 50 5.41 -4.95 15.63
N HIS A 51 6.04 -5.55 14.63
CA HIS A 51 5.41 -6.53 13.75
C HIS A 51 4.87 -7.75 14.50
N GLU A 52 5.67 -8.34 15.40
CA GLU A 52 5.25 -9.48 16.24
C GLU A 52 4.03 -9.14 17.12
N ARG A 53 3.95 -7.89 17.59
CA ARG A 53 2.83 -7.37 18.38
C ARG A 53 1.69 -6.81 17.51
N GLN A 54 1.80 -6.89 16.18
CA GLN A 54 0.90 -6.25 15.22
C GLN A 54 0.69 -4.75 15.50
N ALA A 55 1.73 -4.05 15.97
CA ALA A 55 1.74 -2.63 16.28
C ALA A 55 2.24 -1.78 15.08
N VAL A 56 2.36 -0.48 15.29
CA VAL A 56 2.72 0.44 14.22
C VAL A 56 4.18 0.28 13.82
N TYR A 57 4.44 0.11 12.54
CA TYR A 57 5.78 0.27 11.97
C TYR A 57 5.68 0.64 10.49
N PHE A 58 6.82 1.06 9.94
CA PHE A 58 6.90 1.54 8.56
C PHE A 58 7.92 0.72 7.78
N ALA A 59 7.69 0.61 6.49
CA ALA A 59 8.71 0.19 5.55
C ALA A 59 8.56 0.97 4.24
N THR A 60 9.58 0.96 3.41
CA THR A 60 9.51 1.47 2.04
C THR A 60 10.25 0.49 1.14
N ILE A 61 9.56 0.05 0.10
CA ILE A 61 10.11 -0.79 -0.96
C ILE A 61 10.73 0.15 -1.98
N LEU A 62 11.94 -0.17 -2.42
CA LEU A 62 12.76 0.63 -3.31
C LEU A 62 12.93 -0.09 -4.65
N ASN A 63 12.96 0.69 -5.72
CA ASN A 63 13.49 0.27 -7.01
C ASN A 63 14.99 0.00 -6.92
N ASP A 64 15.56 -0.55 -7.99
CA ASP A 64 16.97 -0.96 -8.01
C ASP A 64 17.93 0.24 -8.01
N ASP A 65 17.46 1.43 -8.44
CA ASP A 65 18.17 2.71 -8.36
C ASP A 65 18.06 3.40 -6.98
N GLY A 66 17.32 2.80 -6.03
CA GLY A 66 17.09 3.33 -4.70
C GLY A 66 15.93 4.32 -4.57
N SER A 67 15.22 4.63 -5.66
CA SER A 67 13.99 5.43 -5.60
C SER A 67 12.86 4.68 -4.87
N PRO A 68 12.00 5.37 -4.11
CA PRO A 68 10.89 4.73 -3.40
C PRO A 68 9.80 4.29 -4.38
N TYR A 69 9.49 3.00 -4.35
CA TYR A 69 8.44 2.38 -5.17
C TYR A 69 7.10 2.34 -4.42
N CYS A 70 7.13 1.86 -3.18
CA CYS A 70 5.93 1.70 -2.36
C CYS A 70 6.24 2.00 -0.89
N ALA A 71 5.51 2.94 -0.31
CA ALA A 71 5.55 3.23 1.12
C ALA A 71 4.51 2.38 1.85
N MET A 72 4.92 1.76 2.96
CA MET A 72 4.07 0.87 3.74
C MET A 72 3.95 1.37 5.18
N GLU A 73 2.73 1.34 5.69
CA GLU A 73 2.40 1.53 7.11
C GLU A 73 1.61 0.33 7.62
N SER A 74 2.10 -0.29 8.70
CA SER A 74 1.37 -1.29 9.47
C SER A 74 0.76 -0.64 10.72
N ASN A 75 -0.41 -1.09 11.16
CA ASN A 75 -1.07 -0.65 12.39
C ASN A 75 -2.19 -1.60 12.86
N VAL A 76 -2.08 -2.31 13.99
CA VAL A 76 -3.17 -3.13 14.59
C VAL A 76 -3.95 -3.92 13.54
N GLY A 77 -3.22 -4.75 12.79
CA GLY A 77 -3.78 -5.57 11.73
C GLY A 77 -4.18 -4.83 10.45
N TYR A 78 -3.94 -3.52 10.34
CA TYR A 78 -4.00 -2.78 9.09
C TYR A 78 -2.65 -2.77 8.39
N PHE A 79 -2.65 -2.89 7.07
CA PHE A 79 -1.52 -2.54 6.22
C PHE A 79 -2.00 -1.59 5.12
N GLY A 80 -1.42 -0.39 5.09
CA GLY A 80 -1.56 0.57 4.01
C GLY A 80 -0.33 0.53 3.13
N LEU A 81 -0.53 0.40 1.82
CA LEU A 81 0.54 0.43 0.83
C LEU A 81 0.26 1.54 -0.17
N ASP A 82 1.08 2.57 -0.18
CA ASP A 82 1.00 3.71 -1.09
C ASP A 82 2.07 3.57 -2.18
N PHE A 83 1.63 3.31 -3.41
CA PHE A 83 2.49 3.22 -4.58
C PHE A 83 2.77 4.63 -5.11
N LEU A 84 4.05 4.87 -5.41
CA LEU A 84 4.57 6.17 -5.75
C LEU A 84 4.95 6.23 -7.23
N GLN A 85 4.61 7.35 -7.87
CA GLN A 85 5.09 7.67 -9.21
C GLN A 85 6.56 8.11 -9.18
N ASP A 86 7.17 8.30 -10.35
CA ASP A 86 8.55 8.84 -10.49
C ASP A 86 8.70 10.25 -9.88
N ASN A 87 7.63 11.05 -9.87
CA ASN A 87 7.60 12.36 -9.22
C ASN A 87 7.30 12.30 -7.70
N TYR A 88 7.17 11.07 -7.18
CA TYR A 88 6.84 10.65 -5.83
C TYR A 88 5.42 10.92 -5.35
N ALA A 89 4.49 11.31 -6.23
CA ALA A 89 3.08 11.43 -5.88
C ALA A 89 2.45 10.04 -5.64
N ASP A 90 1.53 9.97 -4.68
CA ASP A 90 0.70 8.80 -4.45
C ASP A 90 -0.34 8.67 -5.57
N PHE A 91 -0.42 7.49 -6.19
CA PHE A 91 -1.39 7.26 -7.26
C PHE A 91 -2.22 5.99 -7.06
N LEU A 92 -1.74 5.05 -6.25
CA LEU A 92 -2.47 3.85 -5.92
C LEU A 92 -2.25 3.53 -4.45
N THR A 93 -3.31 3.23 -3.72
CA THR A 93 -3.24 2.78 -2.32
C THR A 93 -3.97 1.46 -2.17
N PHE A 94 -3.34 0.48 -1.54
CA PHE A 94 -4.02 -0.72 -1.05
C PHE A 94 -4.21 -0.63 0.46
N GLN A 95 -5.39 -1.03 0.92
CA GLN A 95 -5.73 -1.12 2.33
C GLN A 95 -6.13 -2.53 2.71
N TYR A 96 -5.25 -3.19 3.44
CA TYR A 96 -5.49 -4.50 4.03
C TYR A 96 -5.96 -4.36 5.48
N ARG A 97 -6.84 -5.25 5.91
CA ARG A 97 -7.37 -5.33 7.27
C ARG A 97 -7.32 -6.77 7.77
N SER A 98 -6.86 -6.97 8.99
CA SER A 98 -7.00 -8.22 9.71
C SER A 98 -8.45 -8.42 10.08
N ASP A 99 -8.88 -9.67 10.08
CA ASP A 99 -10.19 -10.08 10.52
C ASP A 99 -10.08 -10.98 11.75
N SER A 100 -11.00 -10.82 12.70
CA SER A 100 -10.99 -11.59 13.94
C SER A 100 -11.39 -13.05 13.74
N GLU A 101 -12.20 -13.34 12.71
CA GLU A 101 -12.64 -14.69 12.36
C GLU A 101 -11.55 -15.42 11.57
N HIS A 102 -10.80 -14.69 10.73
CA HIS A 102 -9.70 -15.21 9.92
C HIS A 102 -8.33 -14.87 10.51
N LYS A 103 -8.04 -15.44 11.69
CA LYS A 103 -6.77 -15.21 12.39
C LYS A 103 -5.57 -15.52 11.50
N GLY A 104 -4.58 -14.62 11.51
CA GLY A 104 -3.36 -14.77 10.73
C GLY A 104 -3.53 -14.45 9.25
N LYS A 105 -4.66 -13.87 8.83
CA LYS A 105 -4.88 -13.38 7.47
C LYS A 105 -5.18 -11.89 7.43
N LEU A 106 -4.98 -11.31 6.25
CA LEU A 106 -5.36 -9.96 5.89
C LEU A 106 -6.33 -10.02 4.71
N PHE A 107 -7.32 -9.14 4.72
CA PHE A 107 -8.27 -8.93 3.64
C PHE A 107 -8.00 -7.60 2.94
N LEU A 108 -7.85 -7.60 1.62
CA LEU A 108 -7.76 -6.38 0.82
C LEU A 108 -9.13 -5.68 0.80
N LYS A 109 -9.33 -4.76 1.74
CA LYS A 109 -10.61 -4.11 2.00
C LYS A 109 -10.91 -3.00 1.00
N ALA A 110 -9.88 -2.27 0.58
CA ALA A 110 -10.05 -1.16 -0.33
C ALA A 110 -8.82 -0.92 -1.22
N ILE A 111 -9.08 -0.36 -2.39
CA ILE A 111 -8.09 0.12 -3.35
C ILE A 111 -8.48 1.54 -3.75
N PHE A 112 -7.55 2.49 -3.64
CA PHE A 112 -7.77 3.87 -4.03
C PHE A 112 -6.85 4.21 -5.20
N LEU A 113 -7.43 4.57 -6.33
CA LEU A 113 -6.72 5.07 -7.51
C LEU A 113 -6.83 6.59 -7.54
N PHE A 114 -5.70 7.28 -7.56
CA PHE A 114 -5.63 8.73 -7.71
C PHE A 114 -5.10 9.06 -9.10
N GLU A 115 -5.92 9.75 -9.87
CA GLU A 115 -5.60 10.20 -11.21
C GLU A 115 -5.27 11.68 -11.18
N CYS A 116 -4.09 12.03 -11.67
CA CYS A 116 -3.66 13.41 -11.83
C CYS A 116 -4.00 13.96 -13.22
N TYR A 117 -4.02 15.29 -13.35
CA TYR A 117 -3.98 15.90 -14.67
C TYR A 117 -2.68 15.50 -15.40
N PRO A 118 -2.72 15.27 -16.72
CA PRO A 118 -1.55 14.85 -17.48
C PRO A 118 -0.35 15.79 -17.27
N GLY A 119 0.80 15.23 -16.91
CA GLY A 119 2.04 15.98 -16.66
C GLY A 119 2.06 16.81 -15.37
N THR A 120 1.09 16.65 -14.46
CA THR A 120 1.06 17.36 -13.17
C THR A 120 0.90 16.42 -11.98
N THR A 121 1.03 16.94 -10.76
CA THR A 121 0.70 16.23 -9.50
C THR A 121 -0.66 16.65 -8.94
N GLU A 122 -1.44 17.44 -9.69
CA GLU A 122 -2.76 17.90 -9.25
C GLU A 122 -3.78 16.78 -9.47
N LYS A 123 -4.42 16.34 -8.38
CA LYS A 123 -5.41 15.25 -8.40
C LYS A 123 -6.67 15.72 -9.13
N MET A 124 -6.99 15.05 -10.23
CA MET A 124 -8.17 15.27 -11.05
C MET A 124 -9.35 14.40 -10.59
N ARG A 125 -9.06 13.14 -10.26
CA ARG A 125 -10.08 12.14 -9.92
C ARG A 125 -9.51 11.14 -8.92
N ARG A 126 -10.35 10.69 -8.00
CA ARG A 126 -10.07 9.54 -7.14
C ARG A 126 -11.16 8.50 -7.31
N THR A 127 -10.77 7.25 -7.53
CA THR A 127 -11.69 6.11 -7.61
C THR A 127 -11.38 5.15 -6.48
N ASP A 128 -12.35 4.96 -5.59
CA ASP A 128 -12.28 4.02 -4.48
C ASP A 128 -13.03 2.75 -4.84
N PHE A 129 -12.37 1.60 -4.75
CA PHE A 129 -13.00 0.29 -4.79
C PHE A 129 -12.99 -0.31 -3.39
N THR A 130 -14.13 -0.79 -2.92
CA THR A 130 -14.27 -1.39 -1.59
C THR A 130 -14.97 -2.74 -1.68
N TYR A 131 -14.52 -3.68 -0.84
CA TYR A 131 -14.97 -5.06 -0.87
C TYR A 131 -15.53 -5.52 0.47
N THR A 132 -16.48 -6.46 0.48
CA THR A 132 -16.97 -7.14 1.70
C THR A 132 -16.50 -8.60 1.74
N HIS A 133 -16.60 -9.26 2.89
CA HIS A 133 -16.19 -10.67 3.03
C HIS A 133 -17.08 -11.62 2.23
N GLU A 134 -18.28 -11.18 1.85
CA GLU A 134 -19.24 -11.90 1.01
C GLU A 134 -19.08 -11.57 -0.48
N GLY A 135 -18.07 -10.77 -0.85
CA GLY A 135 -17.77 -10.38 -2.24
C GLY A 135 -18.53 -9.15 -2.73
N GLY A 136 -19.22 -8.42 -1.87
CA GLY A 136 -19.87 -7.16 -2.25
C GLY A 136 -18.83 -6.16 -2.78
N CYS A 137 -19.13 -5.49 -3.89
CA CYS A 137 -18.23 -4.52 -4.52
C CYS A 137 -18.91 -3.16 -4.71
N LEU A 138 -18.30 -2.11 -4.16
CA LEU A 138 -18.76 -0.73 -4.33
C LEU A 138 -17.61 0.10 -4.89
N SER A 139 -17.90 0.90 -5.91
CA SER A 139 -17.00 1.96 -6.37
C SER A 139 -17.52 3.35 -6.02
N VAL A 140 -16.63 4.24 -5.59
CA VAL A 140 -16.93 5.67 -5.36
C VAL A 140 -15.93 6.50 -6.15
N ILE A 141 -16.43 7.31 -7.07
CA ILE A 141 -15.63 8.25 -7.86
C ILE A 141 -15.83 9.63 -7.27
N LEU A 142 -14.72 10.29 -6.99
CA LEU A 142 -14.61 11.66 -6.53
C LEU A 142 -13.91 12.45 -7.66
N GLN A 143 -14.60 13.41 -8.28
CA GLN A 143 -14.04 14.20 -9.39
C GLN A 143 -14.32 15.69 -9.25
N GLY A 144 -13.34 16.53 -9.61
CA GLY A 144 -13.40 17.99 -9.48
C GLY A 144 -12.10 18.59 -8.95
N LYS A 145 -12.04 19.93 -8.82
CA LYS A 145 -10.90 20.59 -8.19
C LYS A 145 -10.80 20.18 -6.73
N GLU A 146 -9.56 19.98 -6.29
CA GLU A 146 -9.12 19.56 -4.97
C GLU A 146 -10.12 19.85 -3.82
N TYR A 147 -10.68 18.78 -3.22
CA TYR A 147 -11.45 18.63 -1.96
C TYR A 147 -12.01 19.88 -1.23
N ASP A 148 -12.46 20.91 -1.94
CA ASP A 148 -13.02 22.15 -1.38
C ASP A 148 -14.50 22.02 -1.00
N GLY A 149 -15.05 20.80 -1.16
CA GLY A 149 -16.46 20.49 -0.92
C GLY A 149 -17.35 20.63 -2.16
N THR A 150 -16.81 21.00 -3.31
CA THR A 150 -17.56 21.14 -4.58
C THR A 150 -17.36 19.97 -5.56
N TYR A 151 -16.69 18.91 -5.13
CA TYR A 151 -16.45 17.73 -5.95
C TYR A 151 -17.73 16.89 -6.14
N GLU A 152 -17.84 16.29 -7.32
CA GLU A 152 -18.90 15.34 -7.63
C GLU A 152 -18.57 13.97 -7.04
N VAL A 153 -19.59 13.31 -6.46
CA VAL A 153 -19.48 11.96 -5.90
C VAL A 153 -20.40 11.03 -6.66
N ILE A 154 -19.82 10.06 -7.36
CA ILE A 154 -20.57 9.04 -8.09
C ILE A 154 -20.38 7.71 -7.37
N ARG A 155 -21.46 7.12 -6.87
CA ARG A 155 -21.46 5.82 -6.18
C ARG A 155 -22.09 4.77 -7.08
N THR A 156 -21.38 3.68 -7.31
CA THR A 156 -21.87 2.56 -8.11
C THR A 156 -21.74 1.27 -7.33
N GLN A 157 -22.87 0.64 -7.05
CA GLN A 157 -22.91 -0.72 -6.53
C GLN A 157 -22.75 -1.69 -7.70
N HIS A 158 -21.74 -2.54 -7.64
CA HIS A 158 -21.47 -3.54 -8.67
C HIS A 158 -22.07 -4.89 -8.25
N PRO A 159 -22.25 -5.82 -9.21
CA PRO A 159 -22.45 -7.23 -8.90
C PRO A 159 -21.36 -7.74 -7.96
N THR A 160 -21.70 -8.77 -7.17
CA THR A 160 -20.73 -9.50 -6.35
C THR A 160 -19.59 -10.02 -7.22
N ILE A 161 -18.35 -9.87 -6.75
CA ILE A 161 -17.19 -10.44 -7.43
C ILE A 161 -17.27 -11.97 -7.42
N SER A 162 -16.54 -12.61 -8.33
CA SER A 162 -16.49 -14.07 -8.37
C SER A 162 -15.87 -14.65 -7.09
N ALA A 163 -16.17 -15.93 -6.79
CA ALA A 163 -15.57 -16.64 -5.66
C ALA A 163 -14.03 -16.70 -5.77
N GLU A 164 -13.51 -16.84 -7.00
CA GLU A 164 -12.07 -16.85 -7.29
C GLU A 164 -11.42 -15.49 -7.00
N GLU A 165 -12.08 -14.39 -7.34
CA GLU A 165 -11.58 -13.04 -6.99
C GLU A 165 -11.66 -12.78 -5.48
N LEU A 166 -12.74 -13.23 -4.83
CA LEU A 166 -12.92 -13.09 -3.40
C LEU A 166 -11.83 -13.85 -2.62
N GLU A 167 -11.47 -15.05 -3.05
CA GLU A 167 -10.38 -15.82 -2.43
C GLU A 167 -9.04 -15.08 -2.53
N LYS A 168 -8.77 -14.42 -3.66
CA LYS A 168 -7.53 -13.65 -3.89
C LYS A 168 -7.39 -12.41 -3.02
N LEU A 169 -8.50 -11.84 -2.53
CA LEU A 169 -8.49 -10.72 -1.59
C LEU A 169 -7.94 -11.11 -0.21
N TRP A 170 -7.90 -12.40 0.10
CA TRP A 170 -7.30 -12.91 1.33
C TRP A 170 -5.82 -13.26 1.11
N VAL A 171 -4.98 -12.83 2.04
CA VAL A 171 -3.54 -13.15 2.09
C VAL A 171 -3.16 -13.57 3.50
N ASP A 172 -2.18 -14.46 3.62
CA ASP A 172 -1.61 -14.77 4.93
C ASP A 172 -0.87 -13.53 5.46
N TYR A 173 -0.91 -13.32 6.77
CA TYR A 173 -0.20 -12.23 7.42
C TYR A 173 1.30 -12.37 7.09
N PRO A 174 1.95 -11.33 6.54
CA PRO A 174 3.32 -11.43 6.04
C PRO A 174 4.29 -11.71 7.17
N LYS A 175 5.39 -12.41 6.87
CA LYS A 175 6.56 -12.41 7.76
C LYS A 175 7.22 -11.04 7.73
N PHE A 176 7.93 -10.70 8.81
CA PHE A 176 8.65 -9.44 8.89
C PHE A 176 9.69 -9.33 7.75
N GLY A 177 9.48 -8.34 6.88
CA GLY A 177 10.34 -8.06 5.72
C GLY A 177 9.90 -8.74 4.42
N GLU A 178 8.87 -9.57 4.44
CA GLU A 178 8.34 -10.29 3.27
C GLU A 178 6.97 -9.71 2.85
N TYR A 179 6.97 -8.49 2.29
CA TYR A 179 5.74 -7.74 1.98
C TYR A 179 5.29 -7.84 0.52
N ASP A 180 6.08 -8.48 -0.33
CA ASP A 180 5.86 -8.57 -1.77
C ASP A 180 4.50 -9.23 -2.14
N GLN A 181 3.96 -10.11 -1.29
CA GLN A 181 2.62 -10.68 -1.52
C GLN A 181 1.49 -9.64 -1.45
N LEU A 182 1.70 -8.50 -0.78
CA LEU A 182 0.70 -7.44 -0.60
C LEU A 182 0.59 -6.51 -1.81
N ILE A 183 1.55 -6.54 -2.73
CA ILE A 183 1.66 -5.59 -3.85
C ILE A 183 1.24 -6.17 -5.22
N ARG A 184 0.68 -7.39 -5.24
CA ARG A 184 0.37 -8.14 -6.46
C ARG A 184 -0.91 -7.66 -7.18
N LEU A 185 -0.80 -7.25 -8.45
CA LEU A 185 -1.96 -6.89 -9.29
C LEU A 185 -2.90 -8.06 -9.59
N ASP A 186 -2.38 -9.27 -9.76
CA ASP A 186 -3.18 -10.42 -10.19
C ASP A 186 -4.23 -10.85 -9.14
N ARG A 187 -4.10 -10.33 -7.91
CA ARG A 187 -5.03 -10.48 -6.80
C ARG A 187 -6.15 -9.44 -6.78
N ILE A 188 -6.03 -8.39 -7.59
CA ILE A 188 -7.02 -7.33 -7.65
C ILE A 188 -8.21 -7.80 -8.50
N PRO A 189 -9.45 -7.63 -8.02
CA PRO A 189 -10.64 -7.92 -8.80
C PRO A 189 -10.64 -7.18 -10.14
N GLN A 190 -11.16 -7.84 -11.17
CA GLN A 190 -11.05 -7.45 -12.57
C GLN A 190 -11.43 -5.99 -12.82
N LEU A 191 -12.54 -5.51 -12.25
CA LEU A 191 -13.01 -4.14 -12.40
C LEU A 191 -11.95 -3.11 -11.96
N ALA A 192 -11.37 -3.29 -10.77
CA ALA A 192 -10.35 -2.37 -10.27
C ALA A 192 -9.05 -2.51 -11.06
N ARG A 193 -8.69 -3.76 -11.42
CA ARG A 193 -7.48 -4.05 -12.18
C ARG A 193 -7.50 -3.40 -13.57
N GLU A 194 -8.60 -3.52 -14.31
CA GLU A 194 -8.78 -2.90 -15.63
C GLU A 194 -8.65 -1.38 -15.53
N ARG A 195 -9.28 -0.76 -14.52
CA ARG A 195 -9.21 0.68 -14.33
C ARG A 195 -7.81 1.18 -13.98
N ILE A 196 -7.10 0.44 -13.12
CA ILE A 196 -5.69 0.75 -12.79
C ILE A 196 -4.84 0.66 -14.06
N LEU A 197 -4.96 -0.44 -14.81
CA LEU A 197 -4.19 -0.67 -16.03
C LEU A 197 -4.47 0.40 -17.10
N GLU A 198 -5.73 0.78 -17.32
CA GLU A 198 -6.11 1.85 -18.25
C GLU A 198 -5.38 3.16 -17.93
N TYR A 199 -5.31 3.53 -16.65
CA TYR A 199 -4.63 4.74 -16.22
C TYR A 199 -3.10 4.61 -16.32
N THR A 200 -2.54 3.51 -15.84
CA THR A 200 -1.08 3.31 -15.79
C THR A 200 -0.49 3.07 -17.18
N ASP A 201 -1.18 2.39 -18.09
CA ASP A 201 -0.72 2.21 -19.48
C ASP A 201 -0.59 3.55 -20.21
N LYS A 202 -1.46 4.50 -19.89
CA LYS A 202 -1.47 5.82 -20.51
C LYS A 202 -0.42 6.77 -19.93
N GLU A 203 -0.30 6.80 -18.60
CA GLU A 203 0.50 7.82 -17.91
C GLU A 203 1.84 7.27 -17.37
N PHE A 204 1.94 5.97 -17.08
CA PHE A 204 3.06 5.34 -16.35
C PHE A 204 3.45 3.93 -16.85
N PRO A 205 3.89 3.77 -18.11
CA PRO A 205 4.18 2.45 -18.68
C PRO A 205 5.24 1.65 -17.91
N ALA A 206 6.23 2.31 -17.31
CA ALA A 206 7.25 1.66 -16.46
C ALA A 206 6.64 0.96 -15.22
N PHE A 207 5.51 1.47 -14.71
CA PHE A 207 4.84 0.87 -13.56
C PHE A 207 4.22 -0.48 -13.89
N ARG A 208 3.75 -0.67 -15.14
CA ARG A 208 3.29 -1.98 -15.63
C ARG A 208 4.41 -3.00 -15.55
N GLU A 209 5.64 -2.62 -15.91
CA GLU A 209 6.80 -3.52 -15.85
C GLU A 209 7.14 -3.90 -14.40
N TYR A 210 7.07 -2.95 -13.46
CA TYR A 210 7.30 -3.25 -12.05
C TYR A 210 6.26 -4.23 -11.49
N LEU A 211 4.99 -4.01 -11.81
CA LEU A 211 3.92 -4.90 -11.36
C LEU A 211 3.95 -6.27 -12.06
N GLN A 212 4.29 -6.32 -13.34
CA GLN A 212 4.43 -7.58 -14.07
C GLN A 212 5.62 -8.39 -13.55
N ARG A 213 6.75 -7.74 -13.26
CA ARG A 213 7.89 -8.37 -12.58
C ARG A 213 7.46 -9.02 -11.26
N ASP A 214 6.57 -8.36 -10.52
CA ASP A 214 6.06 -8.91 -9.26
C ASP A 214 5.16 -10.14 -9.50
N ILE A 215 4.31 -10.13 -10.54
CA ILE A 215 3.52 -11.32 -10.94
C ILE A 215 4.45 -12.50 -11.28
N ASP A 216 5.41 -12.26 -12.18
CA ASP A 216 6.31 -13.31 -12.71
C ASP A 216 7.16 -13.96 -11.61
N ARG A 217 7.55 -13.18 -10.59
CA ARG A 217 8.34 -13.67 -9.44
C ARG A 217 7.58 -14.68 -8.59
N TYR A 218 6.26 -14.61 -8.53
CA TYR A 218 5.42 -15.47 -7.69
C TYR A 218 4.63 -16.55 -8.44
N GLU A 219 4.55 -16.48 -9.77
CA GLU A 219 4.07 -17.60 -10.59
C GLU A 219 5.12 -18.72 -10.73
N GLN A 220 6.40 -18.44 -10.47
CA GLN A 220 7.40 -19.49 -10.40
C GLN A 220 7.43 -20.13 -9.01
N PRO A 221 7.15 -21.44 -8.87
CA PRO A 221 7.40 -22.13 -7.62
C PRO A 221 8.88 -21.98 -7.29
N THR A 222 9.17 -21.55 -6.08
CA THR A 222 10.52 -21.61 -5.53
C THR A 222 10.99 -23.06 -5.67
N LYS A 223 11.96 -23.30 -6.55
CA LYS A 223 12.59 -24.61 -6.70
C LYS A 223 13.31 -25.01 -5.42
#